data_AF-A0A9Q3EJJ8-F1
#
_entry.id   AF-A0A9Q3EJJ8-F1
#
_cell.length_a   1.000
_cell.length_b   1.000
_cell.length_c   1.000
_cell.angle_alpha   90.00
_cell.angle_beta   90.00
_cell.angle_gamma   90.00
#
_symmetry.space_group_name_H-M   'P 1'
#
loop_
_entity.id
_entity.type
_entity.pdbx_description
1 polymer ?
#
loop_
_entity_poly.entity_id
_entity_poly.type
_entity_poly.pdbx_seq_one_letter_code
_entity_poly.pdbx_strand_id
1 'polypeptide(L)' 'MDNHLPNWKKQLLPAKAKNFKIASGKTTSIGTIIKEIVIPHRKGNIRLNPEFLVLDDSHIQGFLLGTDYQRMYGIDI' A
#
# COMPACT_ATOMS: atom_id res chain seq x y z
N MET A 1 -21.09 -15.99 -1.16
CA MET A 1 -20.44 -15.86 -2.49
C MET A 1 -19.19 -15.03 -2.27
N ASP A 2 -18.06 -15.63 -1.85
CA ASP A 2 -16.86 -14.85 -1.46
C ASP A 2 -15.53 -15.55 -1.82
N ASN A 3 -15.54 -16.44 -2.80
CA ASN A 3 -14.38 -17.30 -3.11
C ASN A 3 -13.41 -16.71 -4.14
N HIS A 4 -13.59 -15.44 -4.55
CA HIS A 4 -12.80 -14.81 -5.63
C HIS A 4 -12.00 -13.58 -5.18
N LEU A 5 -12.06 -13.18 -3.91
CA LEU A 5 -11.17 -12.14 -3.42
C LEU A 5 -9.76 -12.73 -3.25
N PRO A 6 -8.72 -12.12 -3.86
CA PRO A 6 -7.36 -12.57 -3.67
C PRO A 6 -7.06 -12.62 -2.17
N ASN A 7 -6.60 -13.77 -1.69
CA ASN A 7 -6.31 -13.96 -0.27
C ASN A 7 -4.98 -13.27 0.08
N TRP A 8 -4.98 -11.94 0.03
CA TRP A 8 -3.83 -11.09 0.27
C TRP A 8 -3.24 -11.30 1.67
N LYS A 9 -4.08 -11.72 2.64
CA LYS A 9 -3.64 -12.08 3.99
C LYS A 9 -2.61 -13.22 3.98
N LYS A 10 -2.72 -14.18 3.06
CA LYS A 10 -1.73 -15.27 2.89
C LYS A 10 -0.41 -14.79 2.25
N GLN A 11 -0.40 -13.60 1.67
CA GLN A 11 0.77 -12.99 1.02
C GLN A 11 1.46 -11.96 1.93
N LEU A 12 0.96 -11.78 3.16
CA LEU A 12 1.58 -10.89 4.14
C LEU A 12 2.94 -11.45 4.55
N LEU A 13 3.96 -10.61 4.39
CA LEU A 13 5.26 -10.79 4.97
C LEU A 13 5.28 -10.18 6.38
N PRO A 14 6.16 -10.65 7.28
CA PRO A 14 6.30 -10.08 8.62
C PRO A 14 6.55 -8.57 8.57
N ALA A 15 5.84 -7.81 9.39
CA ALA A 15 6.03 -6.37 9.48
C ALA A 15 7.44 -6.05 10.06
N LYS A 16 8.20 -5.21 9.35
CA LYS A 16 9.52 -4.74 9.83
C LYS A 16 9.42 -3.79 11.02
N ALA A 17 8.32 -3.06 11.14
CA ALA A 17 8.04 -2.16 12.26
C ALA A 17 6.58 -2.34 12.69
N LYS A 18 6.32 -2.33 14.01
CA LYS A 18 5.01 -2.67 14.59
C LYS A 18 4.09 -1.47 14.85
N ASN A 19 4.64 -0.32 15.24
CA ASN A 19 3.86 0.82 15.72
C ASN A 19 4.11 2.05 14.85
N PHE A 20 3.05 2.66 14.36
CA PHE A 20 3.11 3.86 13.56
C PHE A 20 2.23 4.96 14.18
N LYS A 21 2.70 6.20 14.07
CA LYS A 21 1.86 7.37 14.30
C LYS A 21 1.32 7.83 12.95
N ILE A 22 0.00 7.85 12.85
CA ILE A 22 -0.73 8.48 11.77
C ILE A 22 -1.41 9.75 12.31
N ALA A 23 -1.88 10.64 11.44
CA ALA A 23 -2.50 11.90 11.87
C ALA A 23 -3.71 11.68 12.80
N SER A 24 -4.43 10.57 12.63
CA SER A 24 -5.59 10.18 13.46
C SER A 24 -5.24 9.45 14.76
N GLY A 25 -3.96 9.14 15.03
CA GLY A 25 -3.55 8.46 16.26
C GLY A 25 -2.44 7.44 16.09
N LYS A 26 -2.41 6.44 16.98
CA LYS A 26 -1.48 5.30 16.87
C LYS A 26 -2.18 4.15 16.16
N THR A 27 -1.49 3.53 15.23
CA THR A 27 -1.95 2.32 14.53
C THR A 27 -0.87 1.25 14.57
N THR A 28 -1.30 0.00 14.41
CA THR A 28 -0.42 -1.17 14.42
C THR A 28 -0.41 -1.79 13.03
N SER A 29 0.78 -2.20 12.58
CA SER A 29 0.90 -2.93 11.33
C SER A 29 0.66 -4.42 11.53
N ILE A 30 0.02 -5.05 10.55
CA ILE A 30 -0.23 -6.50 10.54
C ILE A 30 0.76 -7.25 9.65
N GLY A 31 1.45 -6.53 8.78
CA GLY A 31 2.42 -7.11 7.87
C GLY A 31 2.76 -6.15 6.75
N THR A 32 3.52 -6.68 5.80
CA THR A 32 3.90 -5.97 4.60
C THR A 32 3.47 -6.78 3.38
N ILE A 33 3.05 -6.12 2.31
CA ILE A 33 2.74 -6.76 1.03
C ILE A 33 3.41 -5.99 -0.10
N ILE A 34 4.00 -6.72 -1.04
CA ILE A 34 4.56 -6.12 -2.27
C ILE A 34 3.53 -6.31 -3.37
N LYS A 35 3.11 -5.22 -4.01
CA LYS A 35 2.14 -5.26 -5.12
C LYS A 35 2.54 -4.34 -6.24
N GLU A 36 2.49 -4.86 -7.46
CA GLU A 36 2.60 -4.03 -8.65
C GLU A 36 1.35 -3.15 -8.76
N ILE A 37 1.56 -1.86 -8.97
CA ILE A 37 0.53 -0.90 -9.35
C ILE A 37 0.86 -0.40 -10.74
N VAL A 38 -0.13 -0.52 -11.63
CA VAL A 38 -0.05 0.04 -12.98
C VAL A 38 -0.98 1.23 -13.05
N ILE A 39 -0.41 2.43 -13.16
CA ILE A 39 -1.15 3.67 -13.35
C ILE A 39 -1.18 3.97 -14.86
N PRO A 40 -2.35 3.95 -15.51
CA PRO A 40 -2.45 4.33 -16.91
C PRO A 40 -2.17 5.83 -17.06
N HIS A 41 -1.26 6.19 -17.96
CA HIS A 41 -0.95 7.57 -18.27
C HIS A 41 -0.91 7.77 -19.79
N ARG A 42 -1.24 8.99 -20.25
CA ARG A 42 -1.46 9.31 -21.68
C ARG A 42 -0.25 9.02 -22.57
N LYS A 43 0.96 9.04 -22.00
CA LYS A 43 2.24 8.78 -22.70
C LYS A 43 2.77 7.36 -22.52
N GLY A 44 2.00 6.47 -21.88
CA GLY A 44 2.42 5.13 -21.49
C GLY A 44 2.10 4.85 -20.02
N ASN A 45 2.03 3.57 -19.65
CA ASN A 45 1.70 3.16 -18.28
C ASN A 45 2.90 3.35 -17.36
N ILE A 46 2.65 3.90 -16.16
CA ILE A 46 3.61 3.92 -15.07
C ILE A 46 3.43 2.63 -14.29
N ARG A 47 4.50 1.86 -14.11
CA ARG A 47 4.50 0.64 -13.31
C ARG A 47 5.32 0.85 -12.04
N LEU A 48 4.70 0.63 -10.90
CA LEU A 48 5.26 0.81 -9.57
C LEU A 48 5.30 -0.57 -8.91
N ASN A 49 6.38 -0.91 -8.21
CA ASN A 49 6.44 -2.11 -7.35
C ASN A 49 6.64 -1.74 -5.86
N PRO A 50 5.70 -1.01 -5.25
CA PRO A 50 5.81 -0.56 -3.87
C PRO A 50 5.72 -1.70 -2.85
N GLU A 51 6.46 -1.53 -1.76
CA GLU A 51 6.29 -2.27 -0.50
C GLU A 51 5.23 -1.54 0.34
N PHE A 52 4.04 -2.14 0.46
CA PHE A 52 2.95 -1.60 1.29
C PHE A 52 3.01 -2.15 2.69
N LEU A 53 2.99 -1.24 3.67
CA LEU A 53 2.68 -1.60 5.03
C LEU A 53 1.16 -1.73 5.18
N VAL A 54 0.69 -2.87 5.68
CA VAL A 54 -0.73 -3.07 5.94
C VAL A 54 -1.02 -2.76 7.40
N LEU A 55 -2.00 -1.90 7.63
CA LEU A 55 -2.41 -1.42 8.94
C LEU A 55 -3.71 -2.12 9.39
N ASP A 56 -3.83 -2.40 10.69
CA ASP A 56 -5.09 -2.83 11.30
C ASP A 56 -5.98 -1.62 11.63
N ASP A 57 -6.25 -0.79 10.63
CA ASP A 57 -7.11 0.39 10.78
C ASP A 57 -8.41 0.17 10.00
N SER A 58 -9.54 0.25 10.70
CA SER A 58 -10.86 0.08 10.11
C SER A 58 -11.38 1.32 9.38
N HIS A 59 -10.75 2.49 9.57
CA HIS A 59 -11.25 3.76 9.05
C HIS A 59 -10.82 4.06 7.60
N ILE A 60 -9.69 3.52 7.14
CA ILE A 60 -9.14 3.80 5.81
C ILE A 60 -9.17 2.53 4.95
N GLN A 61 -10.03 2.53 3.93
CA GLN A 61 -10.09 1.46 2.93
C GLN A 61 -9.48 1.95 1.62
N GLY A 62 -8.15 1.96 1.55
CA GLY A 62 -7.45 2.41 0.35
C GLY A 62 -5.95 2.23 0.42
N PHE A 63 -5.27 2.52 -0.69
CA PHE A 63 -3.82 2.58 -0.76
C PHE A 63 -3.36 4.02 -0.54
N LEU A 64 -2.44 4.21 0.40
CA LEU A 64 -1.75 5.48 0.58
C LEU A 64 -0.36 5.35 -0.05
N LEU A 65 -0.11 6.13 -1.10
CA LEU A 65 1.20 6.24 -1.71
C LEU A 65 1.90 7.49 -1.16
N GLY A 66 3.01 7.28 -0.44
CA GLY A 66 3.80 8.40 0.08
C GLY A 66 4.42 9.25 -1.03
N THR A 67 4.74 10.50 -0.68
CA THR A 67 5.35 11.47 -1.60
C THR A 67 6.69 11.02 -2.17
N ASP A 68 7.43 10.18 -1.46
CA ASP A 68 8.71 9.65 -1.93
C ASP A 68 8.53 8.77 -3.18
N TYR A 69 7.47 7.96 -3.23
CA TYR A 69 7.12 7.18 -4.43
C TYR A 69 6.63 8.08 -5.55
N GLN A 70 5.86 9.12 -5.25
CA GLN A 70 5.41 10.07 -6.28
C GLN A 70 6.63 10.74 -6.93
N ARG A 71 7.57 11.23 -6.12
CA ARG A 71 8.80 11.87 -6.59
C ARG A 71 9.72 10.90 -7.34
N MET A 72 9.91 9.67 -6.83
CA MET A 72 10.76 8.66 -7.47
C MET A 72 10.25 8.29 -8.87
N TYR A 73 8.93 8.28 -9.08
CA TYR A 73 8.33 7.89 -10.35
C TYR A 73 7.86 9.09 -11.20
N GLY A 74 8.23 10.32 -10.81
CA GLY A 74 7.92 11.53 -11.56
C GLY A 74 6.43 11.85 -11.65
N ILE A 75 5.65 11.43 -10.65
CA ILE A 75 4.24 11.79 -10.50
C ILE A 75 4.19 13.17 -9.84
N ASP A 76 3.90 14.19 -10.64
CA ASP A 76 3.65 15.56 -10.17
C ASP A 76 2.15 15.72 -9.87
N ILE A 77 1.80 16.38 -8.76
CA ILE A 77 0.41 16.54 -8.27
C ILE A 77 -0.08 17.96 -8.52
#